data_AF-A0A9E3C022-F1
#
_entry.id   AF-A0A9E3C022-F1
#
_cell.length_a   1.000
_cell.length_b   1.000
_cell.length_c   1.000
_cell.angle_alpha   90.00
_cell.angle_beta   90.00
_cell.angle_gamma   90.00
#
_symmetry.space_group_name_H-M   'P 1'
#
loop_
_entity.id
_entity.type
_entity.pdbx_description
1 polymer ?
#
loop_
_entity_poly.entity_id
_entity_poly.type
_entity_poly.pdbx_seq_one_letter_code
_entity_poly.pdbx_strand_id
1 'polypeptide(L)'
;MTGEFNLTALPEPTDANPAGDHEDRSLVLNRQRHLKWRALDRLEAVLMVLCGITLLGFSTSVVFDIVTRTIGAPWLWLQEVTQTFFIYGIFIGAAVATRRNDHLYLAAIGESMHGRKRLAIETAIRLVVIGVGLFLTWYGYVNFLRGFGSYRMPSMTPIASLYGAIPISGALIALFAVEQLVNGWRHGFEDPPQDTVREGRPS
;
A
#
# COMPACT_ATOMS: atom_id res chain seq x y z
N MET A 1 -50.19 31.08 46.96
CA MET A 1 -48.81 31.03 46.42
C MET A 1 -48.58 29.58 46.01
N THR A 2 -48.91 29.25 44.76
CA THR A 2 -47.96 29.04 43.62
C THR A 2 -47.25 27.70 43.74
N GLY A 3 -47.34 26.76 42.80
CA GLY A 3 -47.86 26.82 41.44
C GLY A 3 -48.12 25.42 40.86
N GLU A 4 -48.83 25.43 39.75
CA GLU A 4 -49.31 24.28 38.99
C GLU A 4 -48.17 23.41 38.46
N PHE A 5 -48.35 22.09 38.58
CA PHE A 5 -47.49 21.08 37.98
C PHE A 5 -47.82 21.03 36.47
N ASN A 6 -47.12 21.84 35.67
CA ASN A 6 -47.29 21.91 34.23
C ASN A 6 -46.65 20.68 33.56
N LEU A 7 -47.46 19.65 33.33
CA LEU A 7 -47.12 18.42 32.63
C LEU A 7 -47.35 18.62 31.12
N THR A 8 -46.59 19.52 30.49
CA THR A 8 -46.76 19.83 29.05
C THR A 8 -45.41 19.87 28.32
N ALA A 9 -45.34 19.07 27.24
CA ALA A 9 -44.35 19.07 26.16
C ALA A 9 -42.98 18.42 26.43
N LEU A 10 -42.96 17.08 26.58
CA LEU A 10 -41.91 16.33 25.87
C LEU A 10 -42.22 16.45 24.37
N PRO A 11 -41.29 16.88 23.50
CA PRO A 11 -41.50 16.77 22.07
C PRO A 11 -41.66 15.28 21.75
N GLU A 12 -42.83 14.89 21.24
CA GLU A 12 -42.97 13.58 20.61
C GLU A 12 -41.91 13.45 19.52
N PRO A 13 -41.33 12.25 19.32
CA PRO A 13 -40.46 12.00 18.19
C PRO A 13 -41.27 12.13 16.90
N THR A 14 -41.26 13.34 16.34
CA THR A 14 -41.71 13.66 15.00
C THR A 14 -41.08 12.65 14.04
N ASP A 15 -41.96 11.87 13.42
CA ASP A 15 -41.83 11.27 12.09
C ASP A 15 -40.45 10.71 11.69
N ALA A 16 -40.06 9.60 12.31
CA ALA A 16 -39.17 8.65 11.65
C ALA A 16 -39.91 8.08 10.40
N ASN A 17 -39.79 8.75 9.26
CA ASN A 17 -40.16 8.23 7.95
C ASN A 17 -39.20 7.06 7.61
N PRO A 18 -39.66 5.80 7.69
CA PRO A 18 -38.79 4.64 7.49
C PRO A 18 -38.39 4.43 6.01
N ALA A 19 -38.91 5.24 5.08
CA ALA A 19 -38.50 5.19 3.68
C ALA A 19 -37.27 6.07 3.39
N GLY A 20 -37.08 7.17 4.15
CA GLY A 20 -35.97 8.11 3.93
C GLY A 20 -34.63 7.60 4.45
N ASP A 21 -34.62 6.83 5.55
CA ASP A 21 -33.39 6.30 6.16
C ASP A 21 -32.70 5.24 5.26
N HIS A 22 -33.49 4.46 4.53
CA HIS A 22 -33.03 3.42 3.63
C HIS A 22 -32.45 4.03 2.36
N GLU A 23 -33.08 5.07 1.80
CA GLU A 23 -32.52 5.84 0.67
C GLU A 23 -31.23 6.56 1.08
N ASP A 24 -31.20 7.27 2.21
CA ASP A 24 -30.01 7.97 2.68
C ASP A 24 -28.86 7.02 3.02
N ARG A 25 -29.11 5.89 3.71
CA ARG A 25 -28.08 4.85 3.92
C ARG A 25 -27.60 4.27 2.60
N SER A 26 -28.49 4.01 1.65
CA SER A 26 -28.10 3.48 0.34
C SER A 26 -27.27 4.48 -0.49
N LEU A 27 -27.60 5.78 -0.41
CA LEU A 27 -26.87 6.87 -1.06
C LEU A 27 -25.49 7.09 -0.42
N VAL A 28 -25.39 7.02 0.90
CA VAL A 28 -24.12 7.11 1.64
C VAL A 28 -23.24 5.88 1.36
N LEU A 29 -23.83 4.67 1.31
CA LEU A 29 -23.11 3.43 0.94
C LEU A 29 -22.63 3.45 -0.52
N ASN A 30 -23.39 4.06 -1.44
CA ASN A 30 -23.03 4.15 -2.85
C ASN A 30 -21.95 5.21 -3.11
N ARG A 31 -21.95 6.32 -2.35
CA ARG A 31 -20.93 7.39 -2.42
C ARG A 31 -19.58 6.94 -1.85
N GLN A 32 -19.57 6.06 -0.85
CA GLN A 32 -18.36 5.41 -0.30
C GLN A 32 -17.73 4.39 -1.27
N ARG A 33 -18.53 3.81 -2.19
CA ARG A 33 -18.08 2.75 -3.11
C ARG A 33 -17.25 3.25 -4.30
N HIS A 34 -17.27 4.55 -4.57
CA HIS A 34 -16.70 5.16 -5.77
C HIS A 34 -15.22 5.58 -5.64
N LEU A 35 -14.65 5.61 -4.43
CA LEU A 35 -13.27 6.11 -4.22
C LEU A 35 -12.24 5.07 -3.74
N LYS A 36 -12.68 3.88 -3.29
CA LYS A 36 -11.76 2.75 -3.10
C LYS A 36 -11.53 2.09 -4.44
N TRP A 37 -10.36 2.27 -5.02
CA TRP A 37 -9.96 1.60 -6.24
C TRP A 37 -9.85 0.10 -5.96
N ARG A 38 -10.98 -0.63 -6.02
CA ARG A 38 -11.04 -2.10 -5.90
C ARG A 38 -10.10 -2.81 -6.88
N ALA A 39 -9.68 -2.12 -7.93
CA ALA A 39 -8.65 -2.58 -8.85
C ALA A 39 -7.27 -2.67 -8.19
N LEU A 40 -6.91 -1.73 -7.31
CA LEU A 40 -5.63 -1.71 -6.60
C LEU A 40 -5.59 -2.73 -5.47
N ASP A 41 -6.73 -3.04 -4.83
CA ASP A 41 -6.84 -4.16 -3.89
C ASP A 41 -6.61 -5.52 -4.57
N ARG A 42 -7.21 -5.71 -5.76
CA ARG A 42 -6.94 -6.91 -6.56
C ARG A 42 -5.49 -6.95 -7.04
N LEU A 43 -4.93 -5.80 -7.43
CA LEU A 43 -3.53 -5.71 -7.83
C LEU A 43 -2.61 -6.11 -6.69
N GLU A 44 -2.83 -5.64 -5.46
CA GLU A 44 -2.03 -6.07 -4.30
C GLU A 44 -2.13 -7.57 -4.07
N ALA A 45 -3.33 -8.14 -4.04
CA ALA A 45 -3.50 -9.55 -3.80
C ALA A 45 -2.71 -10.38 -4.83
N VAL A 46 -2.74 -9.98 -6.10
CA VAL A 46 -1.94 -10.58 -7.16
C VAL A 46 -0.45 -10.39 -6.90
N LEU A 47 0.01 -9.19 -6.57
CA LEU A 47 1.41 -8.91 -6.27
C LEU A 47 1.91 -9.69 -5.06
N MET A 48 1.08 -9.91 -4.04
CA MET A 48 1.42 -10.65 -2.83
C MET A 48 1.59 -12.14 -3.13
N VAL A 49 0.67 -12.73 -3.91
CA VAL A 49 0.79 -14.11 -4.40
C VAL A 49 2.04 -14.24 -5.27
N LEU A 50 2.26 -13.28 -6.18
CA LEU A 50 3.40 -13.29 -7.08
C LEU A 50 4.72 -13.16 -6.30
N CYS A 51 4.79 -12.32 -5.27
CA CYS A 51 5.91 -12.21 -4.33
C CYS A 51 6.21 -13.54 -3.63
N GLY A 52 5.17 -14.22 -3.15
CA GLY A 52 5.30 -15.55 -2.55
C GLY A 52 5.87 -16.57 -3.54
N ILE A 53 5.37 -16.56 -4.78
CA ILE A 53 5.85 -17.44 -5.85
C ILE A 53 7.32 -17.15 -6.20
N THR A 54 7.72 -15.88 -6.34
CA THR A 54 9.12 -15.52 -6.64
C THR A 54 10.05 -15.88 -5.48
N LEU A 55 9.63 -15.72 -4.22
CA LEU A 55 10.40 -16.14 -3.04
C LEU A 55 10.59 -17.65 -2.99
N LEU A 56 9.53 -18.43 -3.24
CA LEU A 56 9.62 -19.89 -3.30
C LEU A 56 10.49 -20.35 -4.48
N GLY A 57 10.34 -19.71 -5.66
CA GLY A 57 11.17 -19.97 -6.84
C GLY A 57 12.65 -19.67 -6.60
N PHE A 58 12.95 -18.55 -5.93
CA PHE A 58 14.30 -18.19 -5.51
C PHE A 58 14.87 -19.22 -4.52
N SER A 59 14.13 -19.55 -3.46
CA SER A 59 14.58 -20.50 -2.44
C SER A 59 14.85 -21.89 -3.02
N THR A 60 13.95 -22.41 -3.86
CA THR A 60 14.15 -23.71 -4.52
C THR A 60 15.33 -23.68 -5.49
N SER A 61 15.48 -22.61 -6.27
CA SER A 61 16.60 -22.46 -7.21
C SER A 61 17.96 -22.43 -6.49
N VAL A 62 18.07 -21.75 -5.35
CA VAL A 62 19.28 -21.77 -4.50
C VAL A 62 19.60 -23.19 -4.00
N VAL A 63 18.58 -23.96 -3.59
CA VAL A 63 18.79 -25.36 -3.16
C VAL A 63 19.33 -26.21 -4.32
N PHE A 64 18.76 -26.08 -5.52
CA PHE A 64 19.26 -26.79 -6.70
C PHE A 64 20.68 -26.35 -7.09
N ASP A 65 21.02 -25.06 -6.95
CA ASP A 65 22.37 -24.55 -7.22
C ASP A 65 23.40 -25.18 -6.28
N ILE A 66 23.08 -25.27 -4.99
CA ILE A 66 23.94 -25.95 -3.99
C ILE A 66 24.12 -27.43 -4.36
N VAL A 67 23.03 -28.14 -4.69
CA VAL A 67 23.09 -29.56 -5.06
C VAL A 67 23.96 -29.78 -6.30
N THR A 68 23.75 -29.03 -7.38
CA THR A 68 24.53 -29.18 -8.63
C THR A 68 26.01 -28.86 -8.41
N ARG A 69 26.31 -27.88 -7.56
CA ARG A 69 27.68 -27.53 -7.18
C ARG A 69 28.35 -28.62 -6.34
N THR A 70 27.62 -29.30 -5.45
CA THR A 70 28.15 -30.43 -4.67
C THR A 70 28.42 -31.68 -5.51
N ILE A 71 27.72 -31.85 -6.64
CA ILE A 71 27.92 -32.95 -7.59
C ILE A 71 29.09 -32.67 -8.57
N GLY A 72 29.70 -31.47 -8.50
CA GLY A 72 30.90 -31.11 -9.26
C GLY A 72 30.63 -30.62 -10.70
N ALA A 73 29.36 -30.43 -11.08
CA ALA A 73 28.97 -29.88 -12.38
C ALA A 73 28.15 -28.59 -12.17
N PRO A 74 28.80 -27.44 -11.91
CA PRO A 74 28.09 -26.19 -11.67
C PRO A 74 27.36 -25.73 -12.95
N TRP A 75 26.04 -25.70 -12.90
CA TRP A 75 25.23 -25.20 -14.00
C TRP A 75 25.20 -23.66 -13.98
N LEU A 76 26.01 -23.04 -14.85
CA LEU A 76 26.05 -21.59 -15.05
C LEU A 76 24.66 -20.98 -15.34
N TRP A 77 23.78 -21.73 -16.00
CA TRP A 77 22.40 -21.29 -16.30
C TRP A 77 21.53 -21.18 -15.04
N LEU A 78 21.70 -22.07 -14.05
CA LEU A 78 20.94 -22.04 -12.80
C LEU A 78 21.25 -20.79 -11.97
N GLN A 79 22.50 -20.33 -12.03
CA GLN A 79 22.94 -19.10 -11.40
C GLN A 79 22.24 -17.86 -12.00
N GLU A 80 22.06 -17.82 -13.32
CA GLU A 80 21.32 -16.74 -13.99
C GLU A 80 19.83 -16.74 -13.60
N VAL A 81 19.21 -17.92 -13.53
CA VAL A 81 17.81 -18.09 -13.11
C VAL A 81 17.62 -17.62 -11.67
N THR A 82 18.49 -18.05 -10.76
CA THR A 82 18.45 -17.67 -9.34
C THR A 82 18.56 -16.15 -9.17
N GLN A 83 19.52 -15.52 -9.87
CA GLN A 83 19.69 -14.07 -9.85
C GLN A 83 18.45 -13.33 -10.40
N THR A 84 17.82 -13.88 -11.44
CA THR A 84 16.60 -13.31 -12.03
C THR A 84 15.44 -13.35 -11.04
N PHE A 85 15.17 -14.51 -10.44
CA PHE A 85 14.13 -14.65 -9.41
C PHE A 85 14.37 -13.74 -8.20
N PHE A 86 15.63 -13.60 -7.78
CA PHE A 86 16.01 -12.71 -6.68
C PHE A 86 15.66 -11.25 -6.97
N ILE A 87 16.10 -10.75 -8.13
CA ILE A 87 15.88 -9.36 -8.53
C ILE A 87 14.38 -9.06 -8.64
N TYR A 88 13.64 -9.91 -9.36
CA TYR A 88 12.20 -9.76 -9.49
C TYR A 88 11.50 -9.85 -8.12
N GLY A 89 11.91 -10.80 -7.27
CA GLY A 89 11.41 -10.95 -5.90
C GLY A 89 11.62 -9.69 -5.05
N ILE A 90 12.82 -9.09 -5.06
CA ILE A 90 13.10 -7.84 -4.34
C ILE A 90 12.21 -6.70 -4.84
N PHE A 91 12.11 -6.51 -6.14
CA PHE A 91 11.39 -5.39 -6.73
C PHE A 91 9.86 -5.51 -6.56
N ILE A 92 9.32 -6.72 -6.69
CA ILE A 92 7.90 -7.02 -6.40
C ILE A 92 7.65 -6.89 -4.90
N GLY A 93 8.54 -7.43 -4.06
CA GLY A 93 8.47 -7.33 -2.61
C GLY A 93 8.50 -5.88 -2.13
N ALA A 94 9.33 -5.02 -2.72
CA ALA A 94 9.40 -3.59 -2.41
C ALA A 94 8.09 -2.86 -2.75
N ALA A 95 7.46 -3.18 -3.88
CA ALA A 95 6.16 -2.63 -4.25
C ALA A 95 5.06 -3.05 -3.25
N VAL A 96 5.00 -4.34 -2.90
CA VAL A 96 4.06 -4.86 -1.88
C VAL A 96 4.32 -4.24 -0.51
N ALA A 97 5.58 -4.15 -0.10
CA ALA A 97 5.97 -3.56 1.17
C ALA A 97 5.57 -2.09 1.24
N THR A 98 5.67 -1.33 0.16
CA THR A 98 5.25 0.08 0.14
C THR A 98 3.75 0.21 0.37
N ARG A 99 2.93 -0.68 -0.21
CA ARG A 99 1.48 -0.69 0.03
C ARG A 99 1.14 -1.13 1.45
N ARG A 100 1.78 -2.18 1.96
CA ARG A 100 1.50 -2.73 3.29
C ARG A 100 2.03 -1.84 4.42
N ASN A 101 3.12 -1.12 4.20
CA ASN A 101 3.61 -0.11 5.14
C ASN A 101 2.55 0.96 5.39
N ASP A 102 1.72 1.35 4.40
CA ASP A 102 0.61 2.29 4.61
C ASP A 102 -0.33 1.83 5.73
N HIS A 103 -0.81 0.58 5.65
CA HIS A 103 -1.74 0.02 6.62
C HIS A 103 -1.14 0.01 8.04
N LEU A 104 0.15 -0.34 8.16
CA LEU A 104 0.89 -0.32 9.42
C LEU A 104 1.16 1.10 9.92
N TYR A 105 1.50 2.03 9.02
CA TYR A 105 1.84 3.41 9.33
C TYR A 105 0.61 4.20 9.78
N LEU A 106 -0.53 4.00 9.12
CA LEU A 106 -1.83 4.57 9.51
C LEU A 106 -2.23 4.13 10.92
N ALA A 107 -2.05 2.84 11.24
CA ALA A 107 -2.32 2.30 12.57
C ALA A 107 -1.39 2.89 13.64
N ALA A 108 -0.07 2.85 13.41
CA ALA A 108 0.93 3.30 14.39
C ALA A 108 0.89 4.81 14.67
N ILE A 109 0.61 5.62 13.65
CA ILE A 109 0.45 7.07 13.85
C ILE A 109 -0.93 7.37 14.46
N GLY A 110 -1.94 6.55 14.18
CA GLY A 110 -3.24 6.55 14.87
C GLY A 110 -3.10 6.66 16.39
N GLU A 111 -2.15 5.91 16.93
CA GLU A 111 -1.93 5.78 18.37
C GLU A 111 -0.95 6.82 18.95
N SER A 112 -0.01 7.35 18.15
CA SER A 112 1.14 8.10 18.69
C SER A 112 1.13 9.61 18.50
N MET A 113 0.32 10.17 17.57
CA MET A 113 0.31 11.62 17.34
C MET A 113 -1.06 12.18 16.94
N HIS A 114 -1.48 13.26 17.64
CA HIS A 114 -2.70 14.02 17.34
C HIS A 114 -2.41 15.32 16.56
N GLY A 115 -3.24 15.61 15.55
CA GLY A 115 -3.35 16.92 14.91
C GLY A 115 -2.50 17.18 13.65
N ARG A 116 -2.27 18.46 13.36
CA ARG A 116 -1.79 18.95 12.04
C ARG A 116 -0.32 18.63 11.72
N LYS A 117 0.52 18.39 12.74
CA LYS A 117 1.94 18.04 12.56
C LYS A 117 2.12 16.64 11.99
N ARG A 118 1.25 15.70 12.39
CA ARG A 118 1.17 14.34 11.84
C ARG A 118 0.99 14.37 10.33
N LEU A 119 -0.03 15.09 9.87
CA LEU A 119 -0.38 15.22 8.45
C LEU A 119 0.80 15.78 7.63
N ALA A 120 1.50 16.78 8.17
CA ALA A 120 2.64 17.38 7.48
C ALA A 120 3.82 16.41 7.30
N ILE A 121 4.19 15.68 8.36
CA ILE A 121 5.27 14.69 8.32
C ILE A 121 4.91 13.54 7.38
N GLU A 122 3.68 13.04 7.48
CA GLU A 122 3.20 11.95 6.66
C GLU A 122 3.12 12.32 5.17
N THR A 123 2.66 13.54 4.87
CA THR A 123 2.68 14.09 3.51
C THR A 123 4.10 14.21 2.97
N ALA A 124 5.04 14.72 3.78
CA ALA A 124 6.44 14.86 3.37
C ALA A 124 7.09 13.52 3.05
N ILE A 125 6.88 12.50 3.90
CA ILE A 125 7.41 11.15 3.67
C ILE A 125 6.80 10.55 2.39
N ARG A 126 5.47 10.64 2.21
CA ARG A 126 4.80 10.14 0.99
C ARG A 126 5.34 10.82 -0.27
N LEU A 127 5.59 12.14 -0.24
CA LEU A 127 6.22 12.85 -1.35
C LEU A 127 7.63 12.35 -1.66
N VAL A 128 8.45 12.06 -0.64
CA VAL A 128 9.78 11.48 -0.83
C VAL A 128 9.68 10.10 -1.49
N VAL A 129 8.76 9.24 -1.03
CA VAL A 129 8.55 7.91 -1.61
C VAL A 129 8.09 8.00 -3.07
N ILE A 130 7.19 8.94 -3.41
CA ILE A 130 6.80 9.22 -4.81
C ILE A 130 8.02 9.63 -5.62
N GLY A 131 8.84 10.55 -5.10
CA GLY A 131 10.06 11.01 -5.77
C GLY A 131 11.04 9.87 -6.05
N VAL A 132 11.26 8.98 -5.07
CA VAL A 132 12.10 7.79 -5.23
C VAL A 132 11.50 6.82 -6.27
N GLY A 133 10.19 6.58 -6.24
CA GLY A 133 9.51 5.73 -7.22
C GLY A 133 9.64 6.26 -8.66
N LEU A 134 9.47 7.57 -8.86
CA LEU A 134 9.67 8.22 -10.15
C LEU A 134 11.14 8.17 -10.61
N PHE A 135 12.09 8.38 -9.71
CA PHE A 135 13.52 8.27 -9.99
C PHE A 135 13.89 6.84 -10.43
N LEU A 136 13.42 5.83 -9.70
CA LEU A 136 13.59 4.41 -10.06
C LEU A 136 12.95 4.10 -11.42
N THR A 137 11.80 4.68 -11.71
CA THR A 137 11.13 4.51 -13.01
C THR A 137 11.96 5.10 -14.15
N TRP A 138 12.41 6.33 -14.00
CA TRP A 138 13.16 7.03 -15.04
C TRP A 138 14.55 6.43 -15.29
N TYR A 139 15.36 6.31 -14.24
CA TYR A 139 16.71 5.75 -14.36
C TYR A 139 16.69 4.25 -14.64
N GLY A 140 15.68 3.53 -14.15
CA GLY A 140 15.42 2.14 -14.49
C GLY A 140 15.09 1.97 -15.97
N TYR A 141 14.23 2.83 -16.53
CA TYR A 141 13.88 2.81 -17.95
C TYR A 141 15.09 3.15 -18.84
N VAL A 142 15.88 4.16 -18.48
CA VAL A 142 17.12 4.50 -19.21
C VAL A 142 18.12 3.34 -19.17
N ASN A 143 18.28 2.67 -18.02
CA ASN A 143 19.13 1.47 -17.92
C ASN A 143 18.56 0.29 -18.70
N PHE A 144 17.24 0.13 -18.74
CA PHE A 144 16.57 -0.89 -19.55
C PHE A 144 16.88 -0.71 -21.03
N LEU A 145 16.76 0.51 -21.55
CA LEU A 145 17.08 0.83 -22.95
C LEU A 145 18.56 0.60 -23.27
N ARG A 146 19.46 1.00 -22.37
CA ARG A 146 20.91 0.76 -22.52
C ARG A 146 21.26 -0.73 -22.44
N GLY A 147 20.50 -1.49 -21.65
CA GLY A 147 20.68 -2.93 -21.44
C GLY A 147 20.41 -3.79 -22.68
N PHE A 148 19.74 -3.27 -23.72
CA PHE A 148 19.60 -3.96 -25.01
C PHE A 148 20.92 -4.02 -25.80
N GLY A 149 21.86 -3.13 -25.50
CA GLY A 149 23.19 -3.11 -26.12
C GLY A 149 24.23 -3.99 -25.42
N SER A 150 23.87 -4.67 -24.32
CA SER A 150 24.81 -5.47 -23.52
C SER A 150 24.23 -6.84 -23.21
N TYR A 151 24.91 -7.89 -23.66
CA TYR A 151 24.51 -9.29 -23.50
C TYR A 151 25.30 -9.96 -22.37
N ARG A 152 24.66 -10.86 -21.62
CA ARG A 152 25.36 -11.73 -20.66
C ARG A 152 26.06 -12.88 -21.40
N MET A 153 27.32 -13.17 -21.07
CA MET A 153 27.96 -14.45 -21.41
C MET A 153 27.79 -15.36 -20.19
N PRO A 154 27.17 -16.57 -20.27
CA PRO A 154 27.16 -17.53 -21.38
C PRO A 154 25.80 -17.73 -22.09
N SER A 155 24.69 -17.21 -21.58
CA SER A 155 23.34 -17.49 -22.14
C SER A 155 22.90 -16.57 -23.28
N MET A 156 23.70 -15.55 -23.65
CA MET A 156 23.34 -14.49 -24.61
C MET A 156 21.98 -13.82 -24.33
N THR A 157 21.52 -13.85 -23.08
CA THR A 157 20.28 -13.19 -22.69
C THR A 157 20.54 -11.69 -22.55
N PRO A 158 19.64 -10.83 -23.08
CA PRO A 158 19.78 -9.39 -22.94
C PRO A 158 19.76 -9.01 -21.45
N ILE A 159 20.77 -8.26 -21.00
CA ILE A 159 20.80 -7.71 -19.64
C ILE A 159 19.55 -6.87 -19.35
N ALA A 160 18.95 -6.31 -20.40
CA ALA A 160 17.66 -5.62 -20.38
C ALA A 160 16.59 -6.37 -19.57
N SER A 161 16.52 -7.71 -19.62
CA SER A 161 15.49 -8.44 -18.88
C SER A 161 15.58 -8.24 -17.36
N LEU A 162 16.77 -8.03 -16.79
CA LEU A 162 16.90 -7.75 -15.35
C LEU A 162 16.58 -6.30 -15.02
N TYR A 163 16.97 -5.37 -15.89
CA TYR A 163 16.70 -3.95 -15.68
C TYR A 163 15.24 -3.59 -15.91
N GLY A 164 14.45 -4.43 -16.58
CA GLY A 164 13.01 -4.22 -16.79
C GLY A 164 12.18 -4.29 -15.50
N ALA A 165 12.63 -5.04 -14.49
CA ALA A 165 11.95 -5.12 -13.19
C ALA A 165 12.02 -3.79 -12.42
N ILE A 166 13.09 -3.01 -12.61
CA ILE A 166 13.34 -1.73 -11.93
C ILE A 166 12.26 -0.69 -12.25
N PRO A 167 12.00 -0.32 -13.53
CA PRO A 167 11.00 0.67 -13.85
C PRO A 167 9.58 0.21 -13.52
N ILE A 168 9.30 -1.10 -13.65
CA ILE A 168 7.99 -1.65 -13.28
C ILE A 168 7.73 -1.46 -11.79
N SER A 169 8.69 -1.84 -10.94
CA SER A 169 8.57 -1.66 -9.49
C SER A 169 8.51 -0.18 -9.09
N GLY A 170 9.38 0.66 -9.67
CA GLY A 170 9.35 2.10 -9.44
C GLY A 170 7.99 2.72 -9.77
N ALA A 171 7.38 2.32 -10.89
CA ALA A 171 6.07 2.81 -11.31
C ALA A 171 4.97 2.35 -10.36
N LEU A 172 5.00 1.10 -9.91
CA LEU A 172 4.05 0.57 -8.92
C LEU A 172 4.19 1.28 -7.56
N ILE A 173 5.41 1.49 -7.09
CA ILE A 173 5.70 2.24 -5.85
C ILE A 173 5.16 3.66 -5.95
N ALA A 174 5.44 4.37 -7.05
CA ALA A 174 4.94 5.71 -7.28
C ALA A 174 3.40 5.75 -7.34
N LEU A 175 2.79 4.81 -8.05
CA LEU A 175 1.33 4.69 -8.16
C LEU A 175 0.68 4.51 -6.79
N PHE A 176 1.16 3.55 -5.99
CA PHE A 176 0.63 3.30 -4.65
C PHE A 176 0.87 4.48 -3.71
N ALA A 177 2.03 5.15 -3.80
CA ALA A 177 2.33 6.30 -2.97
C ALA A 177 1.47 7.53 -3.32
N VAL A 178 1.12 7.73 -4.59
CA VAL A 178 0.18 8.77 -5.03
C VAL A 178 -1.23 8.48 -4.55
N GLU A 179 -1.72 7.25 -4.71
CA GLU A 179 -3.05 6.84 -4.21
C GLU A 179 -3.15 7.11 -2.70
N GLN A 180 -2.13 6.67 -1.98
CA GLN A 180 -1.95 6.90 -0.55
C GLN A 180 -2.00 8.38 -0.16
N LEU A 181 -1.30 9.24 -0.89
CA LEU A 181 -1.32 10.68 -0.64
C LEU A 181 -2.71 11.28 -0.85
N VAL A 182 -3.38 10.91 -1.94
CA VAL A 182 -4.74 11.36 -2.25
C VAL A 182 -5.74 10.87 -1.21
N ASN A 183 -5.62 9.62 -0.77
CA ASN A 183 -6.50 9.04 0.24
C ASN A 183 -6.34 9.72 1.60
N GLY A 184 -5.09 10.02 2.00
CA GLY A 184 -4.78 10.74 3.23
C GLY A 184 -5.33 12.17 3.25
N TRP A 185 -5.33 12.87 2.10
CA TRP A 185 -5.91 14.20 2.00
C TRP A 185 -7.45 14.21 1.94
N ARG A 186 -8.08 13.17 1.37
CA ARG A 186 -9.55 13.11 1.25
C ARG A 186 -10.26 12.71 2.54
N HIS A 187 -9.69 11.81 3.33
CA HIS A 187 -10.36 11.29 4.53
C HIS A 187 -9.98 12.01 5.82
N GLY A 188 -9.02 12.94 5.77
CA GLY A 188 -8.65 13.82 6.88
C GLY A 188 -8.47 13.04 8.19
N PHE A 189 -7.29 12.45 8.39
CA PHE A 189 -6.87 11.71 9.60
C PHE A 189 -7.79 11.94 10.80
N GLU A 190 -8.72 11.01 11.04
CA GLU A 190 -9.74 11.12 12.08
C GLU A 190 -9.08 11.52 13.41
N ASP A 191 -9.51 12.65 13.97
CA ASP A 191 -9.19 13.01 15.33
C ASP A 191 -9.80 11.94 16.26
N PRO A 192 -9.07 11.45 17.28
CA PRO A 192 -9.61 10.46 18.19
C PRO A 192 -10.85 11.00 18.92
N PRO A 193 -11.82 10.13 19.28
CA PRO A 193 -12.99 10.52 20.06
C PRO A 193 -12.58 11.24 21.35
N GLN A 194 -13.04 12.48 21.53
CA GLN A 194 -12.71 13.34 22.68
C GLN A 194 -13.48 12.98 23.98
N ASP A 195 -13.92 11.73 24.13
CA ASP A 195 -14.92 11.39 25.15
C ASP A 195 -14.35 11.06 26.55
N THR A 196 -13.05 11.22 26.78
CA THR A 196 -12.42 10.81 28.06
C THR A 196 -12.02 11.94 29.01
N VAL A 197 -12.32 13.22 28.72
CA VAL A 197 -11.82 14.36 29.54
C VAL A 197 -12.86 14.99 30.47
N ARG A 198 -14.14 14.56 30.46
CA ARG A 198 -15.20 15.21 31.29
C ARG A 198 -15.62 14.50 32.57
N GLU A 199 -15.15 13.29 32.84
CA GLU A 199 -15.63 12.48 33.98
C GLU A 199 -14.58 12.35 35.11
N GLY A 200 -14.11 13.47 35.67
CA GLY A 200 -13.03 13.40 36.67
C GLY A 200 -12.81 14.60 37.57
N ARG A 201 -13.80 15.48 37.75
CA ARG A 201 -13.68 16.58 38.73
C ARG A 201 -14.91 16.65 39.64
N PRO A 202 -14.96 15.90 40.75
CA PRO A 202 -15.81 16.26 41.87
C PRO A 202 -15.21 17.47 42.61
N SER A 203 -16.05 18.49 42.76
CA SER A 203 -15.91 19.70 43.59
C SER A 203 -15.90 19.41 45.07
#